data_AF-A0A359FM66-F1
#
_entry.id   AF-A0A359FM66-F1
#
_cell.length_a   1.000
_cell.length_b   1.000
_cell.length_c   1.000
_cell.angle_alpha   90.00
_cell.angle_beta   90.00
_cell.angle_gamma   90.00
#
_symmetry.space_group_name_H-M   'P 1'
#
loop_
_entity.id
_entity.type
_entity.pdbx_description
1 polymer ?
#
loop_
_entity_poly.entity_id
_entity_poly.type
_entity_poly.pdbx_seq_one_letter_code
_entity_poly.pdbx_strand_id
1 'polypeptide(L)'
;MKNVFKIFLTLIIGLHVGTSMAQSDDLVNVCALGIGNATYLKDYKVKLSASSVSPPSAKFNVILNKGTMYKITVCNAEGYAGQAVVELMENAAVLGTNLKADGSFVTAVGFQCQKTGMYSINISFKDGKEGAAVAILSYINM
;
A
#
# COMPACT_ATOMS: atom_id res chain seq x y z
N MET A 1 -33.38 8.49 60.98
CA MET A 1 -32.31 9.32 60.36
C MET A 1 -31.23 8.38 59.84
N LYS A 2 -30.82 8.55 58.57
CA LYS A 2 -29.47 8.27 58.05
C LYS A 2 -28.96 6.83 58.30
N ASN A 3 -28.98 5.90 57.35
CA ASN A 3 -28.04 5.92 56.22
C ASN A 3 -28.43 4.86 55.17
N VAL A 4 -28.90 5.34 54.02
CA VAL A 4 -28.91 4.60 52.76
C VAL A 4 -27.46 4.52 52.29
N PHE A 5 -26.75 3.46 52.69
CA PHE A 5 -25.37 3.22 52.27
C PHE A 5 -25.37 2.35 51.00
N LYS A 6 -25.64 3.06 49.88
CA LYS A 6 -25.07 2.91 48.53
C LYS A 6 -24.34 1.57 48.29
N ILE A 7 -24.92 0.61 47.56
CA ILE A 7 -24.97 0.53 46.08
C ILE A 7 -23.58 0.49 45.43
N PHE A 8 -23.41 -0.52 44.55
CA PHE A 8 -22.35 -0.74 43.55
C PHE A 8 -21.05 -1.42 44.02
N LEU A 9 -21.11 -2.75 44.17
CA LEU A 9 -19.95 -3.63 43.98
C LEU A 9 -19.59 -3.57 42.49
N THR A 10 -18.54 -2.82 42.19
CA THR A 10 -18.04 -2.48 40.87
C THR A 10 -17.60 -3.73 40.10
N LEU A 11 -18.42 -4.12 39.11
CA LEU A 11 -18.06 -5.06 38.05
C LEU A 11 -17.01 -4.40 37.15
N ILE A 12 -15.73 -4.51 37.49
CA ILE A 12 -14.63 -4.17 36.57
C ILE A 12 -14.30 -5.44 35.77
N ILE A 13 -15.16 -5.77 34.82
CA ILE A 13 -14.74 -6.57 33.67
C ILE A 13 -14.04 -5.58 32.75
N GLY A 14 -12.70 -5.61 32.76
CA GLY A 14 -11.87 -4.90 31.80
C GLY A 14 -12.20 -5.41 30.39
N LEU A 15 -13.13 -4.74 29.72
CA LEU A 15 -13.25 -4.75 28.27
C LEU A 15 -12.00 -4.07 27.72
N HIS A 16 -10.91 -4.84 27.62
CA HIS A 16 -9.85 -4.53 26.67
C HIS A 16 -10.46 -4.74 25.28
N VAL A 17 -11.11 -3.69 24.78
CA VAL A 17 -11.41 -3.55 23.36
C VAL A 17 -10.06 -3.36 22.69
N GLY A 18 -9.37 -4.47 22.41
CA GLY A 18 -8.25 -4.46 21.50
C GLY A 18 -8.81 -3.94 20.17
N THR A 19 -8.44 -2.72 19.79
CA THR A 19 -8.72 -2.19 18.46
C THR A 19 -7.91 -3.03 17.47
N SER A 20 -8.49 -4.14 17.03
CA SER A 20 -7.97 -4.97 15.95
C SER A 20 -7.87 -4.12 14.70
N MET A 21 -6.65 -4.00 14.16
CA MET A 21 -6.35 -3.18 12.99
C MET A 21 -6.96 -3.78 11.72
N ALA A 22 -8.20 -3.37 11.38
CA ALA A 22 -8.84 -3.68 10.09
C ALA A 22 -8.32 -2.79 8.92
N GLN A 23 -7.28 -1.98 9.18
CA GLN A 23 -6.80 -0.92 8.28
C GLN A 23 -6.39 -1.41 6.88
N SER A 24 -6.03 -2.69 6.70
CA SER A 24 -5.53 -3.16 5.41
C SER A 24 -6.60 -3.28 4.33
N ASP A 25 -7.81 -3.71 4.68
CA ASP A 25 -8.88 -3.91 3.70
C ASP A 25 -9.57 -2.57 3.38
N ASP A 26 -9.72 -1.72 4.38
CA ASP A 26 -10.20 -0.35 4.20
C ASP A 26 -9.29 0.46 3.28
N LEU A 27 -7.96 0.35 3.46
CA LEU A 27 -6.99 1.04 2.60
C LEU A 27 -7.05 0.55 1.15
N VAL A 28 -7.25 -0.75 0.91
CA VAL A 28 -7.45 -1.26 -0.46
C VAL A 28 -8.69 -0.66 -1.09
N ASN A 29 -9.81 -0.62 -0.36
CA ASN A 29 -11.06 -0.06 -0.86
C ASN A 29 -10.89 1.42 -1.23
N VAL A 30 -10.30 2.22 -0.34
CA VAL A 30 -10.01 3.64 -0.61
C VAL A 30 -9.07 3.79 -1.81
N CYS A 31 -8.03 2.97 -1.89
CA CYS A 31 -7.10 3.03 -3.00
C CYS A 31 -7.73 2.62 -4.34
N ALA A 32 -8.65 1.66 -4.31
CA ALA A 32 -9.38 1.19 -5.48
C ALA A 32 -10.28 2.28 -6.07
N LEU A 33 -10.87 3.15 -5.24
CA LEU A 33 -11.60 4.32 -5.73
C LEU A 33 -10.71 5.29 -6.53
N GLY A 34 -9.40 5.31 -6.25
CA GLY A 34 -8.41 6.13 -6.95
C GLY A 34 -8.01 5.61 -8.34
N ILE A 35 -8.40 4.39 -8.75
CA ILE A 35 -8.01 3.85 -10.05
C ILE A 35 -8.80 4.45 -11.22
N GLY A 36 -9.88 5.18 -10.98
CA GLY A 36 -10.70 5.82 -12.02
C GLY A 36 -11.31 4.80 -13.00
N ASN A 37 -11.41 5.14 -14.29
CA ASN A 37 -11.95 4.27 -15.33
C ASN A 37 -10.93 3.20 -15.78
N ALA A 38 -10.45 2.38 -14.84
CA ALA A 38 -9.54 1.28 -15.10
C ALA A 38 -10.09 -0.01 -14.49
N THR A 39 -9.79 -1.13 -15.11
CA THR A 39 -10.16 -2.44 -14.58
C THR A 39 -9.13 -2.88 -13.55
N TYR A 40 -9.58 -3.08 -12.31
CA TYR A 40 -8.79 -3.63 -11.22
C TYR A 40 -8.28 -5.03 -11.57
N LEU A 41 -6.99 -5.30 -11.33
CA LEU A 41 -6.40 -6.63 -11.50
C LEU A 41 -5.99 -7.25 -10.17
N LYS A 42 -5.18 -6.52 -9.39
CA LYS A 42 -4.56 -7.06 -8.18
C LYS A 42 -4.04 -5.95 -7.28
N ASP A 43 -4.18 -6.13 -5.97
CA ASP A 43 -3.49 -5.33 -4.96
C ASP A 43 -2.25 -6.04 -4.40
N TYR A 44 -1.31 -5.22 -3.93
CA TYR A 44 -0.15 -5.62 -3.16
C TYR A 44 -0.15 -4.81 -1.86
N LYS A 45 -0.48 -5.48 -0.76
CA LYS A 45 -0.38 -4.94 0.60
C LYS A 45 1.05 -5.14 1.10
N VAL A 46 1.70 -4.06 1.50
CA VAL A 46 3.09 -4.10 1.98
C VAL A 46 3.16 -3.38 3.31
N LYS A 47 3.79 -4.01 4.30
CA LYS A 47 4.24 -3.37 5.54
C LYS A 47 5.68 -3.77 5.79
N LEU A 48 6.56 -2.78 5.91
CA LEU A 48 7.99 -3.00 6.11
C LEU A 48 8.45 -2.18 7.31
N SER A 49 9.19 -2.82 8.22
CA SER A 49 9.86 -2.15 9.34
C SER A 49 11.04 -1.33 8.84
N ALA A 50 11.42 -0.29 9.58
CA ALA A 50 12.63 0.48 9.27
C ALA A 50 13.89 -0.41 9.40
N SER A 51 14.91 -0.13 8.58
CA SER A 51 16.21 -0.80 8.65
C SER A 51 17.33 0.21 8.37
N SER A 52 18.34 0.22 9.25
CA SER A 52 19.53 1.07 9.14
C SER A 52 20.66 0.45 8.30
N VAL A 53 20.53 -0.83 7.92
CA VAL A 53 21.58 -1.57 7.18
C VAL A 53 21.30 -1.55 5.68
N SER A 54 20.05 -1.76 5.28
CA SER A 54 19.60 -1.74 3.89
C SER A 54 18.12 -1.42 3.84
N PRO A 55 17.66 -0.52 2.93
CA PRO A 55 16.25 -0.24 2.75
C PRO A 55 15.49 -1.53 2.43
N PRO A 56 14.50 -1.92 3.25
CA PRO A 56 13.74 -3.13 2.99
C PRO A 56 12.87 -2.91 1.75
N SER A 57 12.70 -3.97 0.95
CA SER A 57 11.77 -3.96 -0.17
C SER A 57 10.99 -5.27 -0.28
N ALA A 58 9.80 -5.17 -0.86
CA ALA A 58 8.96 -6.30 -1.24
C ALA A 58 8.89 -6.37 -2.77
N LYS A 59 9.17 -7.53 -3.35
CA LYS A 59 9.19 -7.75 -4.80
C LYS A 59 8.09 -8.75 -5.20
N PHE A 60 7.27 -8.36 -6.17
CA PHE A 60 6.17 -9.17 -6.69
C PHE A 60 6.34 -9.38 -8.19
N ASN A 61 6.25 -10.63 -8.66
CA ASN A 61 6.30 -10.93 -10.09
C ASN A 61 4.90 -10.91 -10.70
N VAL A 62 4.79 -10.32 -11.89
CA VAL A 62 3.54 -10.17 -12.63
C VAL A 62 3.75 -10.50 -14.09
N ILE A 63 2.77 -11.13 -14.73
CA ILE A 63 2.76 -11.30 -16.19
C ILE A 63 1.95 -10.18 -16.79
N LEU A 64 2.56 -9.39 -17.66
CA LEU A 64 1.92 -8.31 -18.39
C LEU A 64 1.80 -8.67 -19.87
N ASN A 65 0.75 -8.20 -20.52
CA ASN A 65 0.44 -8.47 -21.92
C ASN A 65 0.79 -7.27 -22.81
N LYS A 66 1.50 -7.55 -23.91
CA LYS A 66 1.81 -6.55 -24.94
C LYS A 66 0.54 -5.82 -25.40
N GLY A 67 0.67 -4.52 -25.62
CA GLY A 67 -0.41 -3.66 -26.10
C GLY A 67 -1.35 -3.17 -24.99
N THR A 68 -1.26 -3.72 -23.77
CA THR A 68 -2.09 -3.27 -22.65
C THR A 68 -1.47 -2.05 -21.95
N MET A 69 -2.30 -1.05 -21.65
CA MET A 69 -1.96 0.12 -20.86
C MET A 69 -2.22 -0.19 -19.38
N TYR A 70 -1.16 -0.47 -18.64
CA TYR A 70 -1.24 -0.73 -17.21
C TYR A 70 -1.10 0.56 -16.40
N LYS A 71 -1.68 0.55 -15.21
CA LYS A 71 -1.53 1.59 -14.21
C LYS A 71 -1.34 0.98 -12.83
N ILE A 72 -0.33 1.47 -12.11
CA ILE A 72 -0.08 1.10 -10.72
C ILE A 72 -0.42 2.31 -9.85
N THR A 73 -1.48 2.22 -9.06
CA THR A 73 -1.95 3.28 -8.14
C THR A 73 -1.45 2.99 -6.73
N VAL A 74 -0.92 3.97 -6.02
CA VAL A 74 -0.23 3.80 -4.74
C VAL A 74 -0.90 4.61 -3.64
N CYS A 75 -1.20 3.97 -2.52
CA CYS A 75 -1.77 4.59 -1.33
C CYS A 75 -0.98 4.21 -0.09
N ASN A 76 -0.58 5.20 0.70
CA ASN A 76 0.11 4.99 1.96
C ASN A 76 -0.91 4.86 3.10
N ALA A 77 -0.66 3.96 4.05
CA ALA A 77 -1.43 3.89 5.27
C ALA A 77 -1.13 5.09 6.17
N GLU A 78 -2.15 5.56 6.89
CA GLU A 78 -1.96 6.57 7.93
C GLU A 78 -1.17 6.01 9.11
N GLY A 79 -0.53 6.90 9.88
CA GLY A 79 0.23 6.53 11.07
C GLY A 79 1.67 6.06 10.82
N TYR A 80 2.13 6.06 9.58
CA TYR A 80 3.51 5.74 9.22
C TYR A 80 4.22 6.93 8.57
N ALA A 81 5.54 7.05 8.80
CA ALA A 81 6.37 8.10 8.21
C ALA A 81 6.90 7.75 6.81
N GLY A 82 6.95 6.47 6.46
CA GLY A 82 7.43 5.98 5.17
C GLY A 82 6.44 6.26 4.05
N GLN A 83 6.92 6.87 2.98
CA GLN A 83 6.19 7.00 1.72
C GLN A 83 6.66 5.92 0.74
N ALA A 84 5.72 5.15 0.21
CA ALA A 84 6.00 4.04 -0.67
C ALA A 84 6.60 4.51 -2.00
N VAL A 85 7.76 3.95 -2.33
CA VAL A 85 8.39 4.01 -3.65
C VAL A 85 8.06 2.72 -4.36
N VAL A 86 7.40 2.82 -5.51
CA VAL A 86 6.99 1.70 -6.34
C VAL A 86 7.73 1.77 -7.66
N GLU A 87 8.42 0.70 -8.02
CA GLU A 87 9.17 0.56 -9.26
C GLU A 87 8.62 -0.63 -10.05
N LEU A 88 8.19 -0.37 -11.29
CA LEU A 88 7.96 -1.41 -12.27
C LEU A 88 9.28 -1.74 -12.95
N MET A 89 9.66 -3.00 -12.95
CA MET A 89 10.95 -3.47 -13.41
C MET A 89 10.84 -4.59 -14.45
N GLU A 90 11.78 -4.61 -15.38
CA GLU A 90 12.09 -5.77 -16.20
C GLU A 90 13.53 -6.21 -15.87
N ASN A 91 13.67 -7.39 -15.28
CA ASN A 91 14.92 -7.86 -14.66
C ASN A 91 15.44 -6.87 -13.61
N ALA A 92 16.52 -6.15 -13.90
CA ALA A 92 17.12 -5.13 -13.05
C ALA A 92 16.83 -3.69 -13.53
N ALA A 93 16.21 -3.52 -14.71
CA ALA A 93 15.92 -2.21 -15.28
C ALA A 93 14.60 -1.66 -14.73
N VAL A 94 14.61 -0.42 -14.23
CA VAL A 94 13.40 0.31 -13.82
C VAL A 94 12.75 0.92 -15.07
N LEU A 95 11.51 0.53 -15.32
CA LEU A 95 10.70 1.00 -16.46
C LEU A 95 9.75 2.14 -16.08
N GLY A 96 9.43 2.26 -14.80
CA GLY A 96 8.58 3.32 -14.27
C GLY A 96 8.63 3.35 -12.75
N THR A 97 8.52 4.55 -12.18
CA THR A 97 8.49 4.76 -10.73
C THR A 97 7.53 5.88 -10.36
N ASN A 98 7.00 5.84 -9.14
CA ASN A 98 6.16 6.90 -8.61
C ASN A 98 6.96 8.05 -7.96
N LEU A 99 8.29 7.90 -7.80
CA LEU A 99 9.18 8.94 -7.29
C LEU A 99 9.77 9.74 -8.45
N LYS A 100 9.51 11.06 -8.48
CA LYS A 100 10.09 11.97 -9.46
C LYS A 100 11.50 12.40 -9.07
N ALA A 101 12.24 12.93 -10.05
CA ALA A 101 13.60 13.43 -9.85
C ALA A 101 13.70 14.59 -8.85
N ASP A 102 12.64 15.40 -8.70
CA ASP A 102 12.53 16.47 -7.70
C ASP A 102 12.22 15.94 -6.28
N GLY A 103 12.08 14.62 -6.12
CA GLY A 103 11.76 13.96 -4.87
C GLY A 103 10.28 13.94 -4.50
N SER A 104 9.41 14.51 -5.33
CA SER A 104 7.95 14.44 -5.17
C SER A 104 7.39 13.10 -5.68
N PHE A 105 6.20 12.74 -5.19
CA PHE A 105 5.52 11.51 -5.58
C PHE A 105 4.35 11.77 -6.52
N VAL A 106 4.14 10.86 -7.46
CA VAL A 106 2.86 10.70 -8.15
C VAL A 106 2.05 9.58 -7.50
N THR A 107 0.72 9.70 -7.55
CA THR A 107 -0.18 8.70 -7.00
C THR A 107 -0.35 7.48 -7.91
N ALA A 108 0.02 7.58 -9.19
CA ALA A 108 -0.06 6.48 -10.13
C ALA A 108 1.05 6.51 -11.19
N VAL A 109 1.50 5.31 -11.59
CA VAL A 109 2.49 5.09 -12.65
C VAL A 109 1.80 4.38 -13.81
N GLY A 110 1.77 5.01 -14.98
CA GLY A 110 1.27 4.41 -16.22
C GLY A 110 2.38 3.66 -16.96
N PHE A 111 2.04 2.56 -17.62
CA PHE A 111 2.98 1.77 -18.42
C PHE A 111 2.30 1.15 -19.63
N GLN A 112 2.73 1.54 -20.84
CA GLN A 112 2.34 0.88 -22.08
C GLN A 112 3.22 -0.35 -22.29
N CYS A 113 2.67 -1.54 -22.07
CA CYS A 113 3.45 -2.78 -22.19
C CYS A 113 3.80 -3.07 -23.66
N GLN A 114 5.11 -3.15 -23.95
CA GLN A 114 5.63 -3.38 -25.31
C GLN A 114 5.86 -4.86 -25.63
N LYS A 115 5.98 -5.70 -24.60
CA LYS A 115 6.33 -7.13 -24.72
C LYS A 115 5.56 -7.94 -23.67
N THR A 116 4.91 -9.02 -24.09
CA THR A 116 4.30 -9.96 -23.15
C THR A 116 5.39 -10.68 -22.38
N GLY A 117 5.31 -10.70 -21.06
CA GLY A 117 6.32 -11.36 -20.25
C GLY A 117 6.19 -11.09 -18.77
N MET A 118 7.17 -11.60 -18.02
CA MET A 118 7.29 -11.41 -16.59
C MET A 118 7.99 -10.07 -16.30
N TYR A 119 7.35 -9.29 -15.44
CA TYR A 119 7.84 -8.05 -14.86
C TYR A 119 7.84 -8.19 -13.34
N SER A 120 8.48 -7.26 -12.66
CA SER A 120 8.43 -7.18 -11.21
C SER A 120 7.94 -5.81 -10.75
N ILE A 121 7.12 -5.80 -9.71
CA ILE A 121 6.77 -4.60 -8.95
C ILE A 121 7.59 -4.66 -7.67
N ASN A 122 8.55 -3.74 -7.51
CA ASN A 122 9.34 -3.57 -6.30
C ASN A 122 8.77 -2.42 -5.49
N ILE A 123 8.52 -2.66 -4.20
CA ILE A 123 7.94 -1.68 -3.29
C ILE A 123 8.90 -1.51 -2.11
N SER A 124 9.37 -0.30 -1.90
CA SER A 124 10.16 0.10 -0.73
C SER A 124 9.56 1.37 -0.12
N PHE A 125 10.15 1.88 0.95
CA PHE A 125 9.77 3.16 1.54
C PHE A 125 10.95 4.12 1.47
N LYS A 126 10.67 5.37 1.10
CA LYS A 126 11.67 6.43 0.97
C LYS A 126 12.50 6.55 2.26
N ASP A 127 13.81 6.68 2.09
CA ASP A 127 14.80 6.74 3.16
C ASP A 127 14.83 5.49 4.08
N GLY A 128 14.24 4.37 3.66
CA GLY A 128 14.19 3.13 4.45
C GLY A 128 13.33 3.21 5.71
N LYS A 129 12.40 4.18 5.77
CA LYS A 129 11.49 4.38 6.91
C LYS A 129 10.48 3.24 7.03
N GLU A 130 9.98 3.05 8.24
CA GLU A 130 8.84 2.15 8.46
C GLU A 130 7.62 2.68 7.71
N GLY A 131 6.93 1.77 7.03
CA GLY A 131 5.75 2.12 6.25
C GLY A 131 4.81 0.96 6.02
N ALA A 132 3.56 1.30 5.78
CA ALA A 132 2.57 0.40 5.21
C ALA A 132 1.88 1.08 4.03
N ALA A 133 1.62 0.33 2.96
CA ALA A 133 1.03 0.83 1.73
C ALA A 133 0.30 -0.25 0.94
N VAL A 134 -0.54 0.19 0.02
CA VAL A 134 -1.19 -0.62 -1.01
C VAL A 134 -0.77 -0.11 -2.37
N ALA A 135 -0.38 -1.03 -3.26
CA ALA A 135 -0.24 -0.76 -4.69
C ALA A 135 -1.28 -1.56 -5.47
N ILE A 136 -2.11 -0.90 -6.27
CA ILE A 136 -3.12 -1.55 -7.11
C ILE A 136 -2.64 -1.54 -8.56
N LEU A 137 -2.47 -2.73 -9.12
CA LEU A 137 -2.31 -2.93 -10.55
C LEU A 137 -3.69 -2.97 -11.21
N SER A 138 -3.83 -2.18 -12.27
CA SER A 138 -5.03 -2.07 -13.10
C SER A 138 -4.65 -1.93 -14.56
N TYR A 139 -5.60 -2.10 -15.47
CA TYR A 139 -5.42 -1.76 -16.88
C TYR A 139 -6.53 -0.81 -17.36
N ILE A 140 -6.19 0.05 -18.31
CA ILE A 140 -7.12 1.01 -18.89
C ILE A 140 -7.85 0.30 -20.04
N ASN A 141 -9.17 0.35 -20.01
CA ASN A 141 -10.00 -0.08 -21.14
C ASN A 141 -9.92 1.02 -22.21
N MET A 142 -9.44 0.67 -23.40
CA MET A 142 -9.47 1.55 -24.57
C MET A 142 -10.84 1.54 -25.22
#